data_AF-A0A1U9VLC0-F1
#
_entry.id   AF-A0A1U9VLC0-F1
#
_cell.length_a   1.000
_cell.length_b   1.000
_cell.length_c   1.000
_cell.angle_alpha   90.00
_cell.angle_beta   90.00
_cell.angle_gamma   90.00
#
_symmetry.space_group_name_H-M   'P 1'
#
loop_
_entity.id
_entity.type
_entity.pdbx_description
1 polymer ?
#
loop_
_entity_poly.entity_id
_entity_poly.type
_entity_poly.pdbx_seq_one_letter_code
_entity_poly.pdbx_strand_id
1 'polypeptide(L)'
;MPHLTAGIAIAVVCRTFIRWVNTELELQNFEASNGGSYFIKTPKGYEQPHQLFYAAAAIKKELLTWLPESCLTLPSTVTARAKLGDEGVQDDLFAELFEHGLERVAPRNRLPA
;
A
#
# COMPACT_ATOMS: atom_id res chain seq x y z
N MET A 1 -14.58 -11.49 -11.15
CA MET A 1 -13.21 -11.21 -10.67
C MET A 1 -13.25 -10.76 -9.21
N PRO A 2 -12.25 -11.10 -8.37
CA PRO A 2 -12.14 -10.54 -7.02
C PRO A 2 -12.06 -9.00 -7.09
N HIS A 3 -12.70 -8.29 -6.17
CA HIS A 3 -12.72 -6.82 -6.15
C HIS A 3 -11.29 -6.26 -6.20
N LEU A 4 -11.03 -5.37 -7.18
CA LEU A 4 -9.73 -4.72 -7.41
C LEU A 4 -9.16 -4.08 -6.12
N THR A 5 -10.05 -3.56 -5.27
CA THR A 5 -9.75 -2.91 -3.98
C THR A 5 -9.16 -3.85 -2.93
N ALA A 6 -9.53 -5.14 -2.92
CA ALA A 6 -8.92 -6.12 -2.01
C ALA A 6 -7.44 -6.37 -2.37
N GLY A 7 -7.11 -6.36 -3.66
CA GLY A 7 -5.73 -6.47 -4.14
C GLY A 7 -4.86 -5.28 -3.71
N ILE A 8 -5.45 -4.07 -3.63
CA ILE A 8 -4.74 -2.86 -3.20
C ILE A 8 -4.31 -2.96 -1.73
N ALA A 9 -5.21 -3.38 -0.83
CA ALA A 9 -4.87 -3.52 0.59
C ALA A 9 -3.77 -4.55 0.83
N ILE A 10 -3.86 -5.71 0.16
CA ILE A 10 -2.83 -6.76 0.22
C ILE A 10 -1.49 -6.23 -0.31
N ALA A 11 -1.49 -5.54 -1.46
CA ALA A 11 -0.28 -4.95 -2.03
C ALA A 11 0.38 -3.93 -1.11
N VAL A 12 -0.41 -3.10 -0.42
CA VAL A 12 0.08 -2.15 0.60
C VAL A 12 0.74 -2.90 1.75
N VAL A 13 0.08 -3.92 2.32
CA VAL A 13 0.64 -4.73 3.42
C VAL A 13 1.97 -5.38 3.02
N CYS A 14 2.02 -6.04 1.87
CA CYS A 14 3.25 -6.68 1.38
C CYS A 14 4.39 -5.69 1.16
N ARG A 15 4.11 -4.55 0.53
CA ARG A 15 5.13 -3.51 0.28
C ARG A 15 5.64 -2.90 1.58
N THR A 16 4.74 -2.61 2.52
CA THR A 16 5.08 -2.05 3.83
C THR A 16 5.90 -3.05 4.65
N PHE A 17 5.57 -4.34 4.60
CA PHE A 17 6.36 -5.40 5.25
C PHE A 17 7.79 -5.50 4.69
N ILE A 18 7.96 -5.56 3.37
CA ILE A 18 9.30 -5.61 2.74
C ILE A 18 10.13 -4.40 3.14
N ARG A 19 9.51 -3.21 3.14
CA ARG A 19 10.17 -1.97 3.54
C ARG A 19 10.60 -2.01 5.01
N TRP A 20 9.75 -2.52 5.90
CA TRP A 20 10.10 -2.68 7.32
C TRP A 20 11.29 -3.63 7.51
N VAL A 21 11.29 -4.79 6.84
CA VAL A 21 12.40 -5.76 6.92
C VAL A 21 13.72 -5.15 6.47
N ASN A 22 13.71 -4.41 5.36
CA ASN A 22 14.92 -3.73 4.88
C ASN A 22 15.41 -2.67 5.87
N THR A 23 14.51 -1.88 6.46
CA THR A 23 14.89 -0.86 7.46
C THR A 23 15.42 -1.48 8.75
N GLU A 24 14.87 -2.61 9.21
CA GLU A 24 15.41 -3.37 10.35
C GLU A 24 16.81 -3.92 10.05
N LEU A 25 17.04 -4.42 8.83
CA LEU A 25 18.35 -4.91 8.42
C LEU A 25 19.39 -3.78 8.38
N GLU A 26 19.01 -2.60 7.89
CA GLU A 26 19.86 -1.40 7.94
C GLU A 26 20.15 -0.96 9.39
N LEU A 27 19.16 -1.03 10.28
CA LEU A 27 19.34 -0.72 11.69
C LEU A 27 20.29 -1.70 12.37
N GLN A 28 20.18 -3.00 12.08
CA GLN A 28 21.10 -4.02 12.60
C GLN A 28 22.53 -3.82 12.08
N ASN A 29 22.69 -3.51 10.80
CA ASN A 29 24.00 -3.18 10.23
C ASN A 29 24.60 -1.94 10.89
N PHE A 30 23.78 -0.93 11.15
CA PHE A 30 24.20 0.26 11.88
C PHE A 30 24.64 -0.09 13.31
N GLU A 31 23.84 -0.85 14.05
CA GLU A 31 24.16 -1.29 15.42
C GLU A 31 25.49 -2.06 15.46
N ALA A 32 25.71 -2.99 14.53
CA ALA A 32 26.97 -3.72 14.40
C ALA A 32 28.16 -2.80 14.13
N SER A 33 27.98 -1.77 13.30
CA SER A 33 29.04 -0.79 13.00
C SER A 33 29.29 0.22 14.13
N ASN A 34 28.32 0.41 15.02
CA ASN A 34 28.34 1.42 16.09
C ASN A 34 28.50 0.78 17.49
N GLY A 35 29.23 -0.33 17.55
CA GLY A 35 29.61 -0.97 18.82
C GLY A 35 28.44 -1.60 19.59
N GLY A 36 27.39 -2.06 18.89
CA GLY A 36 26.22 -2.67 19.52
C GLY A 36 25.17 -1.67 20.01
N SER A 37 25.29 -0.39 19.62
CA SER A 37 24.33 0.65 20.02
C SER A 37 23.72 1.34 18.82
N TYR A 38 22.42 1.61 18.88
CA TYR A 38 21.71 2.46 17.92
C TYR A 38 21.73 3.95 18.32
N PHE A 39 22.38 4.33 19.43
CA PHE A 39 22.52 5.73 19.85
C PHE A 39 23.70 6.42 19.16
N ILE A 40 23.46 7.64 18.68
CA ILE A 40 24.45 8.53 18.11
C ILE A 40 24.67 9.76 19.00
N LYS A 41 25.91 10.21 19.08
CA LYS A 41 26.26 11.49 19.70
C LYS A 41 26.08 12.61 18.68
N THR A 42 25.21 13.56 19.01
CA THR A 42 25.07 14.80 18.26
C THR A 42 26.34 15.64 18.38
N PRO A 43 26.61 16.57 17.46
CA PRO A 43 27.74 17.50 17.57
C PRO A 43 27.74 18.33 18.86
N LYS A 44 26.58 18.46 19.52
CA LYS A 44 26.40 19.16 20.80
C LYS A 44 26.62 18.27 22.03
N GLY A 45 26.98 17.00 21.84
CA GLY A 45 27.28 16.04 22.92
C GLY A 45 26.06 15.30 23.48
N TYR A 46 24.84 15.57 23.02
CA TYR A 46 23.65 14.83 23.41
C TYR A 46 23.55 13.49 22.68
N GLU A 47 23.07 12.46 23.37
CA GLU A 47 22.79 11.15 22.81
C GLU A 47 21.35 11.06 22.33
N GLN A 48 21.16 10.58 21.10
CA GLN A 48 19.84 10.32 20.53
C GLN A 48 19.85 9.02 19.71
N PRO A 49 18.73 8.30 19.61
CA PRO A 49 18.64 7.14 18.71
C PRO A 49 18.84 7.56 17.26
N HIS A 50 19.45 6.68 16.48
CA HIS A 50 19.58 6.85 15.03
C HIS A 50 18.21 6.96 14.37
N GLN A 51 18.10 7.70 13.28
CA GLN A 51 16.81 7.93 12.60
C GLN A 51 16.15 6.62 12.10
N LEU A 52 16.98 5.62 11.75
CA LEU A 52 16.51 4.28 11.37
C LEU A 52 15.65 3.62 12.45
N PHE A 53 15.95 3.87 13.73
CA PHE A 53 15.16 3.34 14.84
C PHE A 53 13.71 3.86 14.79
N TYR A 54 13.55 5.18 14.59
CA TYR A 54 12.24 5.81 14.48
C TYR A 54 11.51 5.39 13.19
N ALA A 55 12.24 5.27 12.08
CA ALA A 55 11.67 4.80 10.82
C ALA A 55 11.12 3.37 10.94
N ALA A 56 11.91 2.44 11.49
CA ALA A 56 11.50 1.06 11.69
C ALA A 56 10.28 0.96 12.62
N ALA A 57 10.28 1.69 13.74
CA ALA A 57 9.16 1.72 14.67
C ALA A 57 7.87 2.27 14.05
N ALA A 58 7.97 3.34 13.24
CA ALA A 58 6.83 3.94 12.56
C ALA A 58 6.21 2.99 11.53
N ILE A 59 7.04 2.34 10.70
CA ILE A 59 6.57 1.41 9.67
C ILE A 59 5.96 0.17 10.32
N LYS A 60 6.55 -0.34 11.42
CA LYS A 60 5.97 -1.43 12.20
C LYS A 60 4.59 -1.09 12.74
N LYS A 61 4.41 0.13 13.27
CA LYS A 61 3.12 0.61 13.75
C LYS A 61 2.09 0.70 12.63
N GLU A 62 2.49 1.23 11.47
CA GLU A 62 1.65 1.28 10.28
C GLU A 62 1.21 -0.10 9.82
N LEU A 63 2.14 -1.08 9.77
CA LEU A 63 1.83 -2.47 9.43
C LEU A 63 0.81 -3.08 10.40
N LEU A 64 0.96 -2.84 11.71
CA LEU A 64 0.03 -3.32 12.74
C LEU A 64 -1.36 -2.67 12.66
N THR A 65 -1.49 -1.50 12.03
CA THR A 65 -2.80 -0.89 11.74
C THR A 65 -3.42 -1.51 10.48
N TRP A 66 -2.66 -1.61 9.39
CA TRP A 66 -3.17 -2.08 8.10
C TRP A 66 -3.56 -3.57 8.09
N LEU A 67 -2.85 -4.40 8.85
CA LEU A 67 -3.05 -5.84 8.86
C LEU A 67 -4.44 -6.24 9.43
N PRO A 68 -4.87 -5.77 10.61
CA PRO A 68 -6.22 -6.04 11.11
C PRO A 68 -7.31 -5.38 10.25
N GLU A 69 -7.09 -4.16 9.74
CA GLU A 69 -8.05 -3.49 8.85
C GLU A 69 -8.29 -4.29 7.56
N SER A 70 -7.22 -4.84 6.98
CA SER A 70 -7.29 -5.73 5.82
C SER A 70 -8.01 -7.04 6.17
N CYS A 71 -7.72 -7.63 7.33
CA CYS A 71 -8.39 -8.84 7.81
C CYS A 71 -9.89 -8.65 8.12
N LEU A 72 -10.36 -7.42 8.38
CA LEU A 72 -11.77 -7.13 8.60
C LEU A 72 -12.52 -6.81 7.30
N THR A 73 -11.85 -6.15 6.35
CA THR A 73 -12.44 -5.81 5.04
C THR A 73 -12.53 -7.01 4.10
N LEU A 74 -11.57 -7.94 4.12
CA LEU A 74 -11.56 -9.10 3.23
C LEU A 74 -12.74 -10.07 3.47
N PRO A 75 -13.06 -10.51 4.70
CA PRO A 75 -14.24 -11.36 4.95
C PRO A 75 -15.56 -10.61 4.72
N SER A 76 -15.58 -9.30 5.01
CA SER A 76 -16.77 -8.46 4.82
C SER A 76 -17.12 -8.34 3.33
N THR A 77 -16.12 -8.22 2.45
CA THR A 77 -16.33 -8.19 0.99
C THR A 77 -16.77 -9.55 0.44
N VAL A 78 -16.22 -10.65 0.95
CA VAL A 78 -16.67 -12.02 0.63
C VAL A 78 -18.11 -12.25 1.08
N THR A 79 -18.47 -11.82 2.30
CA THR A 79 -19.81 -11.98 2.87
C THR A 79 -20.85 -11.10 2.15
N ALA A 80 -20.48 -9.86 1.78
CA ALA A 80 -21.33 -9.00 0.96
C ALA A 80 -21.62 -9.64 -0.41
N ARG A 81 -20.61 -10.22 -1.06
CA ARG A 81 -20.79 -10.98 -2.31
C ARG A 81 -21.70 -12.20 -2.14
N ALA A 82 -21.50 -12.99 -1.08
CA ALA A 82 -22.34 -14.15 -0.81
C ALA A 82 -23.83 -13.76 -0.64
N LYS A 83 -24.10 -12.54 -0.18
CA LYS A 83 -25.46 -12.00 -0.02
C LYS A 83 -26.03 -11.32 -1.28
N LEU A 84 -25.19 -10.90 -2.23
CA LEU A 84 -25.59 -10.13 -3.43
C LEU A 84 -26.06 -11.01 -4.61
N GLY A 85 -25.80 -12.32 -4.60
CA GLY A 85 -26.21 -13.22 -5.70
C GLY A 85 -25.48 -12.95 -7.04
N ASP A 86 -25.74 -13.79 -8.04
CA ASP A 86 -25.05 -13.80 -9.35
C ASP A 86 -25.31 -12.54 -10.22
N GLU A 87 -26.21 -11.66 -9.78
CA GLU A 87 -26.54 -10.39 -10.46
C GLU A 87 -25.59 -9.23 -10.10
N GLY A 88 -24.61 -9.45 -9.22
CA GLY A 88 -23.64 -8.45 -8.78
C GLY A 88 -22.53 -8.17 -9.80
N VAL A 89 -22.88 -7.74 -11.01
CA VAL A 89 -21.93 -7.03 -11.89
C VAL A 89 -21.74 -5.65 -11.26
N GLN A 90 -20.63 -5.46 -10.55
CA GLN A 90 -20.21 -4.12 -10.16
C GLN A 90 -19.87 -3.37 -11.45
N ASP A 91 -20.62 -2.31 -11.76
CA ASP A 91 -20.32 -1.43 -12.89
C ASP A 91 -18.88 -0.94 -12.78
N ASP A 92 -18.12 -1.18 -13.85
CA ASP A 92 -16.75 -0.72 -13.95
C ASP A 92 -16.76 0.76 -14.32
N LEU A 93 -16.91 1.62 -13.32
CA LEU A 93 -17.02 3.09 -13.45
C LEU A 93 -15.87 3.71 -14.25
N PHE A 94 -14.72 3.02 -14.31
CA PHE A 94 -13.55 3.45 -15.09
C PHE A 94 -13.58 2.93 -16.53
N ALA A 95 -14.25 1.81 -16.80
CA ALA A 95 -14.46 1.33 -18.16
C ALA A 95 -15.36 2.30 -18.93
N GLU A 96 -16.45 2.78 -18.31
CA GLU A 96 -17.35 3.76 -18.94
C GLU A 96 -16.64 5.10 -19.21
N LEU A 97 -15.77 5.54 -18.29
CA LEU A 97 -14.95 6.74 -18.48
C LEU A 97 -13.89 6.56 -19.58
N PHE A 98 -13.32 5.35 -19.71
CA PHE A 98 -12.35 5.01 -20.74
C PHE A 98 -13.00 4.98 -22.13
N GLU A 99 -14.16 4.35 -22.26
CA GLU A 99 -14.95 4.33 -23.50
C GLU A 99 -15.36 5.75 -23.93
N HIS A 100 -15.87 6.56 -23.01
CA HIS A 100 -16.19 7.97 -23.29
C HIS A 100 -14.94 8.79 -23.69
N GLY A 101 -13.76 8.44 -23.16
CA GLY A 101 -12.49 9.02 -23.59
C GLY A 101 -12.10 8.66 -25.02
N LEU A 102 -12.33 7.41 -25.42
CA LEU A 102 -12.06 6.91 -26.78
C LEU A 102 -12.98 7.58 -27.83
N GLU A 103 -14.26 7.79 -27.49
CA GLU A 103 -15.22 8.48 -28.36
C GLU A 103 -14.79 9.89 -28.75
N ARG A 104 -14.04 10.60 -27.89
CA ARG A 104 -13.54 11.95 -28.16
C ARG A 104 -12.25 11.98 -28.99
N VAL A 105 -11.51 10.87 -29.05
CA VAL A 105 -10.23 10.77 -29.76
C VAL A 105 -10.40 10.27 -31.20
N ALA A 106 -11.54 9.66 -31.53
CA ALA A 106 -11.81 9.20 -32.89
C ALA A 106 -11.93 10.39 -33.89
N PRO A 107 -11.12 10.46 -34.96
CA PRO A 107 -11.25 11.51 -35.97
C PRO A 107 -12.57 11.35 -36.71
N ARG A 108 -13.43 12.37 -36.60
CA ARG A 108 -14.69 12.48 -37.33
C ARG A 108 -14.38 12.62 -38.82
N ASN A 109 -14.20 11.50 -39.53
CA ASN A 109 -14.08 11.49 -40.99
C ASN A 109 -15.38 12.07 -41.58
N ARG A 110 -15.35 13.38 -41.89
CA ARG A 110 -16.35 14.01 -42.74
C ARG A 110 -16.07 13.56 -44.17
N LEU A 111 -16.89 12.67 -44.70
CA LEU A 111 -16.98 12.47 -46.13
C LEU A 111 -17.74 13.67 -46.74
N PRO A 112 -17.19 14.37 -47.74
CA PRO A 112 -17.95 15.35 -48.51
C PRO A 112 -18.88 14.62 -49.49
N ALA A 113 -20.13 15.11 -49.60
CA ALA A 113 -21.05 14.80 -50.68
C ALA A 113 -20.79 15.74 -51.87
#